data_AF-A0A7S2SAG3-F1
#
_entry.id   AF-A0A7S2SAG3-F1
#
_cell.length_a   1.000
_cell.length_b   1.000
_cell.length_c   1.000
_cell.angle_alpha   90.00
_cell.angle_beta   90.00
_cell.angle_gamma   90.00
#
_symmetry.space_group_name_H-M   'P 1'
#
loop_
_entity.id
_entity.type
_entity.pdbx_description
1 polymer ?
#
loop_
_entity_poly.entity_id
_entity_poly.type
_entity_poly.pdbx_seq_one_letter_code
_entity_poly.pdbx_strand_id
1 'polypeptide(L)'
;MDEQPPWVTGAHVEPTLEDLSIDDTLTSIERVTRYVDSPIALQRLVHVKLLGSTAVNAGFHATKEKLLPLLTNLALDEKFVVRQHLCDQIVRIGQFLAESCGDEGYEALVETLLPHLSKLLNDSEDEVRQ
;
A
#
# COMPACT_ATOMS: atom_id res chain seq x y z
N MET A 1 35.02 -0.87 -27.63
CA MET A 1 35.00 -1.20 -26.19
C MET A 1 33.56 -1.60 -25.96
N ASP A 2 33.29 -2.90 -25.97
CA ASP A 2 31.91 -3.39 -25.97
C ASP A 2 31.37 -3.29 -24.54
N GLU A 3 30.30 -2.51 -24.36
CA GLU A 3 29.59 -2.40 -23.10
C GLU A 3 29.04 -3.78 -22.71
N GLN A 4 29.55 -4.33 -21.61
CA GLN A 4 29.04 -5.58 -21.08
C GLN A 4 27.69 -5.35 -20.41
N PRO A 5 26.73 -6.27 -20.59
CA PRO A 5 25.40 -6.11 -20.01
C PRO A 5 25.44 -6.15 -18.47
N PRO A 6 24.49 -5.46 -17.79
CA PRO A 6 24.56 -5.17 -16.35
C PRO A 6 24.53 -6.42 -15.44
N TRP A 7 24.01 -7.55 -15.92
CA TRP A 7 24.04 -8.82 -15.18
C TRP A 7 25.43 -9.48 -15.14
N VAL A 8 26.39 -9.00 -15.93
CA VAL A 8 27.79 -9.46 -15.95
C VAL A 8 28.65 -8.66 -14.97
N THR A 9 28.30 -7.40 -14.70
CA THR A 9 29.10 -6.47 -13.88
C THR A 9 28.65 -6.37 -12.43
N GLY A 10 27.48 -6.93 -12.08
CA GLY A 10 26.91 -6.83 -10.73
C GLY A 10 26.41 -5.42 -10.39
N ALA A 11 26.19 -4.57 -11.40
CA ALA A 11 25.67 -3.23 -11.20
C ALA A 11 24.19 -3.29 -10.79
N HIS A 12 23.85 -2.66 -9.66
CA HIS A 12 22.46 -2.36 -9.33
C HIS A 12 21.93 -1.39 -10.37
N VAL A 13 21.00 -1.84 -11.22
CA VAL A 13 20.25 -0.97 -12.12
C VAL A 13 19.32 -0.15 -11.24
N GLU A 14 19.63 1.14 -11.05
CA GLU A 14 18.70 2.06 -10.43
C GLU A 14 17.47 2.22 -11.33
N PRO A 15 16.25 2.29 -10.77
CA PRO A 15 15.04 2.50 -11.56
C PRO A 15 15.15 3.78 -12.39
N THR A 16 14.81 3.67 -13.68
CA THR A 16 14.75 4.81 -14.59
C THR A 16 13.46 5.61 -14.40
N LEU A 17 13.40 6.83 -14.97
CA LEU A 17 12.17 7.63 -14.98
C LEU A 17 11.04 6.93 -15.75
N GLU A 18 11.39 6.19 -16.79
CA GLU A 18 10.48 5.35 -17.57
C GLU A 18 9.90 4.20 -16.73
N ASP A 19 10.68 3.64 -15.80
CA ASP A 19 10.20 2.61 -14.85
C ASP A 19 9.18 3.17 -13.84
N LEU A 20 9.10 4.50 -13.69
CA LEU A 20 8.08 5.19 -12.90
C LEU A 20 6.79 5.46 -13.67
N SER A 21 6.72 5.12 -14.96
CA SER A 21 5.50 5.29 -15.74
C SER A 21 4.33 4.51 -15.12
N ILE A 22 3.19 5.19 -15.02
CA ILE A 22 1.95 4.63 -14.49
C ILE A 22 1.03 4.36 -15.67
N ASP A 23 0.44 3.17 -15.69
CA ASP A 23 -0.62 2.82 -16.63
C ASP A 23 -1.89 3.59 -16.26
N ASP A 24 -2.18 4.64 -17.03
CA ASP A 24 -3.32 5.53 -16.84
C ASP A 24 -4.63 4.95 -17.36
N THR A 25 -4.59 3.80 -18.05
CA THR A 25 -5.77 3.07 -18.50
C THR A 25 -6.44 2.28 -17.38
N LEU A 26 -5.71 2.03 -16.29
CA LEU A 26 -6.20 1.29 -15.12
C LEU A 26 -7.08 2.17 -14.22
N THR A 27 -8.15 1.56 -13.69
CA THR A 27 -8.96 2.17 -12.64
C THR A 27 -8.12 2.43 -11.38
N SER A 28 -8.60 3.30 -10.48
CA SER A 28 -7.87 3.62 -9.24
C SER A 28 -7.58 2.39 -8.38
N ILE A 29 -8.51 1.43 -8.32
CA ILE A 29 -8.31 0.20 -7.55
C ILE A 29 -7.30 -0.73 -8.21
N GLU A 30 -7.30 -0.84 -9.54
CA GLU A 30 -6.33 -1.64 -10.27
C GLU A 30 -4.92 -1.05 -10.14
N ARG A 31 -4.79 0.28 -10.25
CA ARG A 31 -3.50 0.96 -10.05
C ARG A 31 -2.95 0.74 -8.65
N VAL A 32 -3.77 0.96 -7.62
CA VAL A 32 -3.35 0.72 -6.24
C VAL A 32 -2.93 -0.73 -6.06
N THR A 33 -3.78 -1.68 -6.44
CA THR A 33 -3.49 -3.12 -6.31
C THR A 33 -2.19 -3.51 -7.01
N ARG A 34 -1.90 -2.93 -8.18
CA ARG A 34 -0.70 -3.22 -8.96
C ARG A 34 0.57 -2.64 -8.34
N TYR A 35 0.54 -1.36 -7.98
CA TYR A 35 1.77 -0.61 -7.70
C TYR A 35 2.16 -0.58 -6.22
N VAL A 36 1.27 -0.98 -5.29
CA VAL A 36 1.66 -1.16 -3.88
C VAL A 36 2.60 -2.34 -3.64
N ASP A 37 2.68 -3.28 -4.59
CA ASP A 37 3.61 -4.42 -4.55
C ASP A 37 4.77 -4.24 -5.55
N SER A 38 4.99 -3.01 -6.04
CA SER A 38 6.06 -2.72 -6.99
C SER A 38 7.45 -2.94 -6.37
N PRO A 39 8.44 -3.43 -7.14
CA PRO A 39 9.83 -3.45 -6.69
C PRO A 39 10.37 -2.02 -6.42
N ILE A 40 9.72 -0.98 -6.93
CA ILE A 40 10.14 0.41 -6.78
C ILE A 40 9.46 1.03 -5.56
N ALA A 41 10.25 1.32 -4.52
CA ALA A 41 9.77 1.90 -3.28
C ALA A 41 8.95 3.19 -3.47
N LEU A 42 9.33 4.05 -4.42
CA LEU A 42 8.60 5.28 -4.72
C LEU A 42 7.20 5.00 -5.26
N GLN A 43 7.01 3.97 -6.10
CA GLN A 43 5.68 3.58 -6.58
C GLN A 43 4.81 3.08 -5.43
N ARG A 44 5.36 2.24 -4.54
CA ARG A 44 4.64 1.78 -3.35
C ARG A 44 4.24 2.95 -2.46
N LEU A 45 5.15 3.90 -2.23
CA LEU A 45 4.91 5.12 -1.46
C LEU A 45 3.82 6.02 -2.07
N VAL A 46 3.79 6.16 -3.40
CA VAL A 46 2.73 6.93 -4.07
C VAL A 46 1.38 6.23 -3.90
N HIS A 47 1.32 4.92 -4.09
CA HIS A 47 0.06 4.19 -4.14
C HIS A 47 -0.50 3.84 -2.76
N VAL A 48 0.35 3.66 -1.74
CA VAL A 48 -0.12 3.51 -0.35
C VAL A 48 -0.95 4.73 0.05
N LYS A 49 -0.52 5.96 -0.31
CA LYS A 49 -1.24 7.22 0.02
C LYS A 49 -2.63 7.33 -0.61
N LEU A 50 -2.95 6.49 -1.59
CA LEU A 50 -4.24 6.50 -2.31
C LEU A 50 -5.24 5.50 -1.75
N LEU A 51 -4.84 4.61 -0.83
CA LEU A 51 -5.68 3.50 -0.35
C LEU A 51 -7.02 3.97 0.22
N GLY A 52 -7.01 4.96 1.14
CA GLY A 52 -8.23 5.40 1.81
C GLY A 52 -9.24 6.05 0.85
N SER A 53 -8.79 6.89 -0.08
CA SER A 53 -9.67 7.43 -1.12
C SER A 53 -10.16 6.36 -2.09
N THR A 54 -9.30 5.39 -2.42
CA THR A 54 -9.68 4.28 -3.30
C THR A 54 -10.73 3.38 -2.66
N ALA A 55 -10.63 3.12 -1.35
CA ALA A 55 -11.63 2.35 -0.60
C ALA A 55 -13.01 3.00 -0.64
N VAL A 56 -13.09 4.31 -0.36
CA VAL A 56 -14.34 5.07 -0.43
C VAL A 56 -14.95 5.03 -1.83
N ASN A 57 -14.13 5.25 -2.86
CA ASN A 57 -14.61 5.30 -4.24
C ASN A 57 -15.02 3.93 -4.80
N ALA A 58 -14.33 2.86 -4.41
CA ALA A 58 -14.60 1.51 -4.88
C ALA A 58 -15.75 0.82 -4.12
N GLY A 59 -16.08 1.31 -2.93
CA GLY A 59 -17.12 0.76 -2.07
C GLY A 59 -16.65 -0.47 -1.27
N PHE A 60 -17.55 -0.95 -0.41
CA PHE A 60 -17.21 -1.92 0.63
C PHE A 60 -16.71 -3.25 0.07
N HIS A 61 -17.44 -3.83 -0.87
CA HIS A 61 -17.13 -5.16 -1.41
C HIS A 61 -15.75 -5.19 -2.07
N ALA A 62 -15.46 -4.22 -2.94
CA ALA A 62 -14.16 -4.11 -3.59
C ALA A 62 -13.03 -3.80 -2.58
N THR A 63 -13.30 -2.98 -1.57
CA THR A 63 -12.34 -2.73 -0.48
C THR A 63 -12.00 -4.02 0.26
N LYS A 64 -13.01 -4.80 0.66
CA LYS A 64 -12.84 -6.07 1.38
C LYS A 64 -12.07 -7.10 0.57
N GLU A 65 -12.40 -7.25 -0.72
CA GLU A 65 -11.79 -8.26 -1.57
C GLU A 65 -10.41 -7.90 -2.12
N LYS A 66 -10.15 -6.61 -2.36
CA LYS A 66 -8.96 -6.17 -3.10
C LYS A 66 -7.99 -5.36 -2.26
N LEU A 67 -8.48 -4.49 -1.36
CA LEU A 67 -7.61 -3.55 -0.63
C LEU A 67 -7.18 -4.08 0.73
N LEU A 68 -8.11 -4.65 1.51
CA LEU A 68 -7.80 -5.17 2.84
C LEU A 68 -6.70 -6.25 2.83
N PRO A 69 -6.62 -7.18 1.86
CA PRO A 69 -5.54 -8.15 1.80
C PRO A 69 -4.15 -7.52 1.62
N LEU A 70 -4.06 -6.34 0.99
CA LEU A 70 -2.80 -5.66 0.70
C LEU A 70 -2.14 -5.10 1.96
N LEU A 71 -2.91 -4.87 3.03
CA LEU A 71 -2.42 -4.32 4.30
C LEU A 71 -1.32 -5.19 4.92
N THR A 72 -1.37 -6.51 4.69
CA THR A 72 -0.38 -7.46 5.24
C THR A 72 1.03 -7.13 4.74
N ASN A 73 1.19 -7.00 3.42
CA ASN A 73 2.49 -6.73 2.81
C ASN A 73 2.94 -5.29 3.09
N LEU A 74 2.01 -4.34 3.05
CA LEU A 74 2.33 -2.93 3.32
C LEU A 74 2.77 -2.69 4.77
N ALA A 75 2.18 -3.39 5.74
CA ALA A 75 2.61 -3.32 7.13
C ALA A 75 3.96 -4.02 7.38
N LEU A 76 4.50 -4.71 6.37
CA LEU A 76 5.79 -5.39 6.35
C LEU A 76 6.78 -4.74 5.37
N ASP A 77 6.43 -3.59 4.77
CA ASP A 77 7.29 -2.95 3.78
C ASP A 77 8.67 -2.63 4.38
N GLU A 78 9.73 -2.91 3.62
CA GLU A 78 11.10 -2.59 4.03
C GLU A 78 11.32 -1.09 4.28
N LYS A 79 10.56 -0.21 3.61
CA LYS A 79 10.70 1.24 3.77
C LYS A 79 9.71 1.74 4.81
N PHE A 80 10.24 2.27 5.91
CA PHE A 80 9.42 2.78 7.01
C PHE A 80 8.44 3.87 6.57
N VAL A 81 8.81 4.71 5.59
CA VAL A 81 7.94 5.77 5.05
C VAL A 81 6.67 5.21 4.39
N VAL A 82 6.72 4.00 3.82
CA VAL A 82 5.52 3.32 3.31
C VAL A 82 4.63 2.88 4.47
N ARG A 83 5.22 2.28 5.51
CA ARG A 83 4.51 1.83 6.72
C ARG A 83 3.90 3.00 7.50
N GLN A 84 4.60 4.12 7.60
CA GLN A 84 4.10 5.35 8.21
C GLN A 84 2.85 5.86 7.48
N HIS A 85 2.91 5.96 6.15
CA HIS A 85 1.74 6.39 5.38
C HIS A 85 0.60 5.36 5.37
N LEU A 86 0.91 4.08 5.58
CA LEU A 86 -0.13 3.07 5.81
C LEU A 86 -0.93 3.40 7.09
N CYS A 87 -0.30 3.88 8.17
CA CYS A 87 -1.01 4.30 9.39
C CYS A 87 -2.08 5.36 9.09
N ASP A 88 -1.73 6.40 8.32
CA ASP A 88 -2.69 7.43 7.88
C ASP A 88 -3.87 6.83 7.13
N GLN A 89 -3.61 5.88 6.25
CA GLN A 89 -4.66 5.26 5.43
C GLN A 89 -5.51 4.28 6.22
N ILE A 90 -4.94 3.57 7.20
CA ILE A 90 -5.70 2.69 8.09
C ILE A 90 -6.77 3.51 8.81
N VAL A 91 -6.46 4.70 9.31
CA VAL A 91 -7.48 5.57 9.93
C VAL A 91 -8.61 5.87 8.95
N ARG A 92 -8.28 6.24 7.70
CA ARG A 92 -9.28 6.59 6.69
C ARG A 92 -10.12 5.39 6.22
N ILE A 93 -9.52 4.22 6.06
CA ILE A 93 -10.24 2.97 5.75
C ILE A 93 -11.14 2.60 6.93
N GLY A 94 -10.64 2.70 8.16
CA GLY A 94 -11.39 2.41 9.37
C GLY A 94 -12.64 3.29 9.51
N GLN A 95 -12.51 4.59 9.25
CA GLN A 95 -13.64 5.53 9.20
C GLN A 95 -14.68 5.10 8.15
N PHE A 96 -14.23 4.80 6.93
CA PHE A 96 -15.12 4.31 5.86
C PHE A 96 -15.88 3.04 6.27
N LEU A 97 -15.18 2.05 6.82
CA LEU A 97 -15.78 0.79 7.27
C LEU A 97 -16.80 1.02 8.39
N ALA A 98 -16.48 1.84 9.39
CA ALA A 98 -17.33 2.09 10.54
C ALA A 98 -18.58 2.92 10.19
N GLU A 99 -18.44 3.91 9.31
CA GLU A 99 -19.52 4.86 9.01
C GLU A 99 -20.44 4.41 7.87
N SER A 100 -19.92 3.63 6.92
CA SER A 100 -20.61 3.37 5.65
C SER A 100 -20.96 1.90 5.39
N CYS A 101 -20.50 0.96 6.24
CA CYS A 101 -20.58 -0.47 5.92
C CYS A 101 -21.32 -1.31 6.98
N GLY A 102 -21.87 -0.68 8.03
CA GLY A 102 -22.67 -1.36 9.06
C GLY A 102 -21.91 -2.46 9.80
N ASP A 103 -22.61 -3.52 10.18
CA ASP A 103 -22.04 -4.62 10.97
C ASP A 103 -20.90 -5.35 10.24
N GLU A 104 -21.02 -5.56 8.92
CA GLU A 104 -19.96 -6.16 8.11
C GLU A 104 -18.70 -5.28 8.03
N GLY A 105 -18.89 -3.95 8.06
CA GLY A 105 -17.79 -2.99 8.16
C GLY A 105 -17.06 -3.09 9.48
N TYR A 106 -17.81 -3.17 10.58
CA TYR A 106 -17.25 -3.33 11.91
C TYR A 106 -16.49 -4.66 12.05
N GLU A 107 -17.04 -5.76 11.54
CA GLU A 107 -16.37 -7.07 11.49
C GLU A 107 -15.04 -6.97 10.72
N ALA A 108 -15.04 -6.39 9.52
CA ALA A 108 -13.81 -6.19 8.74
C ALA A 108 -12.77 -5.33 9.46
N LEU A 109 -13.23 -4.30 10.21
CA LEU A 109 -12.35 -3.47 11.03
C LEU A 109 -11.66 -4.29 12.12
N VAL A 110 -12.43 -5.10 12.86
CA VAL A 110 -11.94 -5.91 13.97
C VAL A 110 -11.03 -7.04 13.49
N GLU A 111 -11.46 -7.78 12.47
CA GLU A 111 -10.78 -8.98 12.00
C GLU A 111 -9.54 -8.68 11.17
N THR A 112 -9.56 -7.56 10.44
CA THR A 112 -8.48 -7.24 9.49
C THR A 112 -7.73 -5.99 9.90
N LEU A 113 -8.38 -4.87 10.15
CA LEU A 113 -7.68 -3.60 10.36
C LEU A 113 -6.90 -3.55 11.70
N LEU A 114 -7.52 -3.97 12.80
CA LEU A 114 -6.92 -3.90 14.14
C LEU A 114 -5.63 -4.72 14.30
N PRO A 115 -5.51 -5.96 13.77
CA PRO A 115 -4.25 -6.69 13.78
C PRO A 115 -3.08 -5.92 13.12
N HIS A 116 -3.33 -5.26 11.99
CA HIS A 116 -2.31 -4.49 11.29
C HIS A 116 -1.96 -3.21 12.04
N LEU A 117 -2.94 -2.52 12.61
CA LEU A 117 -2.70 -1.36 13.47
C LEU A 117 -1.87 -1.73 14.70
N SER A 118 -2.21 -2.83 15.37
CA SER A 118 -1.46 -3.33 16.53
C SER A 118 0.00 -3.62 16.16
N LYS A 119 0.25 -4.19 14.98
CA LYS A 119 1.61 -4.41 14.47
C LYS A 119 2.36 -3.08 14.27
N LEU A 120 1.74 -2.10 13.61
CA LEU A 120 2.35 -0.79 13.33
C LEU A 120 2.60 0.03 14.60
N LEU A 121 1.75 -0.10 15.62
CA LEU A 121 1.99 0.50 16.95
C LEU A 121 3.21 -0.09 17.67
N ASN A 122 3.69 -1.26 17.24
CA ASN A 122 4.89 -1.92 17.76
C ASN A 122 6.04 -1.92 16.72
N ASP A 123 6.00 -1.01 15.73
CA ASP A 123 7.02 -0.91 14.69
C ASP A 123 8.40 -0.53 15.26
N SER A 124 9.48 -0.96 14.59
CA SER A 124 10.84 -0.65 15.03
C SER A 124 11.18 0.83 14.89
N GLU A 125 10.56 1.53 13.95
CA GLU A 125 10.81 2.95 13.68
C GLU A 125 9.81 3.84 14.44
N ASP A 126 10.32 4.87 15.11
CA ASP A 126 9.52 5.76 15.94
C ASP A 126 8.47 6.51 15.12
N GLU A 127 8.82 6.93 13.90
CA GLU A 127 7.98 7.66 12.96
C GLU A 127 6.76 6.87 12.49
N VAL A 128 6.80 5.54 12.57
CA VAL A 128 5.64 4.69 12.25
C VAL A 128 4.70 4.56 13.46
N ARG A 129 5.25 4.67 14.69
CA ARG A 129 4.50 4.53 15.94
C ARG A 129 3.82 5.81 16.42
N GLN A 130 4.26 6.98 15.96
CA GLN A 130 3.71 8.30 16.30
C GLN A 130 2.61 8.73 15.33
#